data_AF-A0A952UKN7-F1
#
_entry.id   AF-A0A952UKN7-F1
#
_cell.length_a   1.000
_cell.length_b   1.000
_cell.length_c   1.000
_cell.angle_alpha   90.00
_cell.angle_beta   90.00
_cell.angle_gamma   90.00
#
_symmetry.space_group_name_H-M   'P 1'
#
loop_
_entity.id
_entity.type
_entity.pdbx_description
1 polymer ?
#
loop_
_entity_poly.entity_id
_entity_poly.type
_entity_poly.pdbx_seq_one_letter_code
_entity_poly.pdbx_strand_id
1 'polypeptide(L)'
;MSPSSSHPGSPHDRRSIEQLTIQALNAARAGDWDQVDACYSERGLSLAACKPDRTVTQQLLIMDEEIRQAILVAQAGISALLAEASHVTRHLRQLRESSGQLASDSVTIHREA
;
A
#
# COMPACT_ATOMS: atom_id res chain seq x y z
N MET A 1 -37.93 -24.29 2.40
CA MET A 1 -36.64 -23.76 2.89
C MET A 1 -35.59 -24.81 2.58
N SER A 2 -34.81 -24.62 1.52
CA SER A 2 -33.75 -25.55 1.13
C SER A 2 -32.49 -25.26 1.93
N PRO A 3 -31.75 -26.26 2.43
CA PRO A 3 -30.48 -26.01 3.09
C PRO A 3 -29.45 -25.57 2.04
N SER A 4 -28.90 -24.37 2.19
CA SER A 4 -27.72 -23.93 1.43
C SER A 4 -26.58 -24.89 1.73
N SER A 5 -26.26 -25.76 0.77
CA SER A 5 -25.08 -26.60 0.83
C SER A 5 -23.87 -25.69 0.88
N SER A 6 -23.25 -25.57 2.06
CA SER A 6 -21.95 -24.94 2.22
C SER A 6 -20.95 -25.88 1.56
N HIS A 7 -20.65 -25.66 0.27
CA HIS A 7 -19.60 -26.41 -0.40
C HIS A 7 -18.29 -26.07 0.33
N PRO A 8 -17.63 -27.05 0.99
CA PRO A 8 -16.27 -26.82 1.44
C PRO A 8 -15.45 -26.45 0.20
N GLY A 9 -14.73 -25.32 0.28
CA GLY A 9 -13.90 -24.83 -0.82
C GLY A 9 -13.06 -25.94 -1.41
N SER A 10 -12.93 -25.98 -2.74
CA SER A 10 -12.10 -27.01 -3.34
C SER A 10 -10.66 -26.87 -2.82
N PRO A 11 -9.90 -27.96 -2.67
CA PRO A 11 -8.51 -27.89 -2.26
C PRO A 11 -7.65 -27.05 -3.22
N HIS A 12 -8.11 -26.83 -4.46
CA HIS A 12 -7.49 -25.93 -5.41
C HIS A 12 -7.68 -24.46 -4.99
N ASP A 13 -8.89 -24.06 -4.62
CA ASP A 13 -9.19 -22.68 -4.17
C ASP A 13 -8.44 -22.33 -2.88
N ARG A 14 -8.32 -23.30 -1.95
CA ARG A 14 -7.53 -23.14 -0.72
C ARG A 14 -6.06 -22.90 -1.01
N ARG A 15 -5.45 -23.70 -1.89
CA ARG A 15 -4.03 -23.53 -2.26
C ARG A 15 -3.80 -22.20 -2.98
N SER A 16 -4.75 -21.77 -3.81
CA SER A 16 -4.69 -20.48 -4.47
C SER A 16 -4.71 -19.31 -3.48
N ILE A 17 -5.57 -19.34 -2.46
CA ILE A 17 -5.62 -18.27 -1.43
C ILE A 17 -4.32 -18.20 -0.64
N GLU A 18 -3.79 -19.34 -0.20
CA GLU A 18 -2.52 -19.39 0.55
C GLU A 18 -1.35 -18.86 -0.29
N GLN A 19 -1.27 -19.27 -1.56
CA GLN A 19 -0.26 -18.77 -2.49
C GLN A 19 -0.36 -17.25 -2.70
N LEU A 20 -1.57 -16.71 -2.87
CA LEU A 20 -1.80 -15.26 -2.98
C LEU A 20 -1.36 -14.52 -1.71
N THR A 21 -1.62 -15.07 -0.52
CA THR A 21 -1.15 -14.47 0.74
C THR A 21 0.37 -14.54 0.89
N ILE A 22 1.02 -15.63 0.43
CA ILE A 22 2.49 -15.72 0.42
C ILE A 22 3.09 -14.69 -0.55
N GLN A 23 2.51 -14.54 -1.74
CA GLN A 23 2.95 -13.54 -2.72
C GLN A 23 2.79 -12.12 -2.19
N ALA A 24 1.65 -11.80 -1.58
CA ALA A 24 1.42 -10.51 -0.92
C ALA A 24 2.46 -10.23 0.17
N LEU A 25 2.80 -11.25 0.99
CA LEU A 25 3.82 -11.11 2.04
C LEU A 25 5.21 -10.81 1.46
N ASN A 26 5.60 -11.51 0.40
CA ASN A 26 6.88 -11.26 -0.26
C ASN A 26 6.93 -9.88 -0.92
N ALA A 27 5.84 -9.46 -1.58
CA ALA A 27 5.71 -8.14 -2.17
C ALA A 27 5.79 -7.03 -1.10
N ALA A 28 5.09 -7.19 0.02
CA ALA A 28 5.13 -6.25 1.15
C ALA A 28 6.54 -6.12 1.74
N ARG A 29 7.28 -7.23 1.85
CA ARG A 29 8.69 -7.22 2.30
C ARG A 29 9.62 -6.53 1.31
N ALA A 30 9.31 -6.60 0.01
CA ALA A 30 10.05 -5.90 -1.04
C ALA A 30 9.63 -4.44 -1.22
N GLY A 31 8.52 -4.00 -0.59
CA GLY A 31 7.94 -2.67 -0.78
C GLY A 31 7.17 -2.51 -2.10
N ASP A 32 6.80 -3.61 -2.76
CA ASP A 32 6.00 -3.61 -3.99
C ASP A 32 4.50 -3.56 -3.66
N TRP A 33 3.99 -2.36 -3.41
CA TRP A 33 2.61 -2.17 -2.93
C TRP A 33 1.55 -2.42 -4.00
N ASP A 34 1.88 -2.22 -5.28
CA ASP A 34 0.97 -2.51 -6.39
C ASP A 34 0.72 -4.03 -6.48
N GLN A 35 1.79 -4.84 -6.32
CA GLN A 35 1.65 -6.28 -6.27
C GLN A 35 0.89 -6.75 -5.01
N VAL A 36 1.04 -6.08 -3.87
CA VAL A 36 0.24 -6.37 -2.66
C VAL A 36 -1.25 -6.15 -2.96
N ASP A 37 -1.63 -5.03 -3.58
CA ASP A 37 -3.02 -4.72 -3.92
C ASP A 37 -3.62 -5.72 -4.92
N ALA A 38 -2.85 -6.08 -5.96
CA ALA A 38 -3.25 -7.11 -6.93
C ALA A 38 -3.52 -8.46 -6.24
N CYS A 39 -2.63 -8.88 -5.33
CA CYS A 39 -2.82 -10.13 -4.58
C CYS A 39 -4.08 -10.11 -3.72
N TYR A 40 -4.37 -9.00 -3.02
CA TYR A 40 -5.58 -8.89 -2.20
C TYR A 40 -6.86 -8.84 -3.03
N SER A 41 -6.82 -8.22 -4.21
CA SER A 41 -7.94 -8.20 -5.15
C SER A 41 -8.30 -9.62 -5.62
N GLU A 42 -7.33 -10.40 -6.09
CA GLU A 42 -7.55 -11.79 -6.51
C GLU A 42 -7.93 -12.71 -5.35
N ARG A 43 -7.35 -12.49 -4.16
CA ARG A 43 -7.67 -13.24 -2.96
C ARG A 43 -9.12 -12.99 -2.51
N GLY A 44 -9.61 -11.76 -2.63
CA GLY A 44 -11.00 -11.41 -2.34
C GLY A 44 -11.99 -12.19 -3.20
N LEU A 45 -11.70 -12.33 -4.50
CA LEU A 45 -12.51 -13.16 -5.42
C LEU A 45 -12.51 -14.63 -5.01
N SER A 46 -11.34 -15.17 -4.66
CA SER A 46 -11.19 -16.56 -4.24
C SER A 46 -11.92 -16.86 -2.92
N LEU A 47 -11.87 -15.94 -1.96
CA LEU A 47 -12.58 -16.04 -0.69
C LEU A 47 -14.11 -15.88 -0.85
N ALA A 48 -14.57 -15.16 -1.85
CA ALA A 48 -16.00 -15.08 -2.16
C ALA A 48 -16.53 -16.41 -2.73
N ALA A 49 -15.70 -17.13 -3.48
CA ALA A 49 -16.05 -18.40 -4.10
C ALA A 49 -15.97 -19.59 -3.13
N CYS A 50 -15.19 -19.48 -2.05
CA CYS A 50 -14.97 -20.60 -1.13
C CYS A 50 -14.85 -20.16 0.33
N LYS A 51 -15.37 -20.99 1.25
CA LYS A 51 -15.24 -20.74 2.69
C LYS A 51 -14.12 -21.60 3.28
N PRO A 52 -12.98 -21.01 3.69
CA PRO A 52 -11.90 -21.76 4.32
C PRO A 52 -12.35 -22.34 5.67
N ASP A 53 -11.75 -23.46 6.06
CA ASP A 53 -11.91 -23.98 7.41
C ASP A 53 -11.25 -23.05 8.45
N ARG A 54 -11.51 -23.32 9.74
CA ARG A 54 -11.00 -22.50 10.85
C ARG A 54 -9.47 -22.47 10.90
N THR A 55 -8.81 -23.61 10.64
CA THR A 55 -7.35 -23.71 10.70
C THR A 55 -6.70 -22.89 9.60
N VAL A 56 -7.22 -22.95 8.38
CA VAL A 56 -6.76 -22.12 7.26
C VAL A 56 -6.98 -20.64 7.57
N THR A 57 -8.16 -20.30 8.06
CA THR A 57 -8.49 -18.90 8.39
C THR A 57 -7.50 -18.33 9.40
N GLN A 58 -7.14 -19.10 10.43
CA GLN A 58 -6.14 -18.67 11.42
C GLN A 58 -4.76 -18.48 10.81
N GLN A 59 -4.32 -19.40 9.95
CA GLN A 59 -3.02 -19.28 9.27
C GLN A 59 -2.96 -18.03 8.39
N LEU A 60 -4.01 -17.78 7.61
CA LEU A 60 -4.11 -16.60 6.75
C LEU A 60 -4.07 -15.30 7.55
N LEU A 61 -4.77 -15.26 8.70
CA LEU A 61 -4.77 -14.08 9.58
C LEU A 61 -3.39 -13.79 10.17
N ILE A 62 -2.60 -14.81 10.50
CA ILE A 62 -1.22 -14.64 10.99
C ILE A 62 -0.37 -13.97 9.89
N MET A 63 -0.48 -14.43 8.65
CA MET A 63 0.25 -13.84 7.54
C MET A 63 -0.22 -12.43 7.21
N ASP A 64 -1.53 -12.17 7.25
CA ASP A 64 -2.10 -10.84 7.07
C ASP A 64 -1.61 -9.85 8.13
N GLU A 65 -1.41 -10.32 9.37
CA GLU A 65 -0.82 -9.50 10.43
C GLU A 65 0.64 -9.13 10.11
N GLU A 66 1.45 -10.03 9.55
CA GLU A 66 2.81 -9.69 9.10
C GLU A 66 2.80 -8.63 8.00
N ILE A 67 1.89 -8.76 7.01
CA ILE A 67 1.72 -7.79 5.94
C ILE A 67 1.33 -6.42 6.52
N ARG A 68 0.39 -6.41 7.46
CA ARG A 68 -0.06 -5.19 8.14
C ARG A 68 1.09 -4.49 8.87
N GLN A 69 1.97 -5.24 9.53
CA GLN A 69 3.15 -4.67 10.19
C GLN A 69 4.13 -4.06 9.18
N ALA A 70 4.37 -4.72 8.05
CA ALA A 70 5.20 -4.17 6.98
C ALA A 70 4.63 -2.85 6.42
N ILE A 71 3.31 -2.77 6.23
CA ILE A 71 2.61 -1.54 5.81
C ILE A 71 2.81 -0.42 6.84
N LEU A 72 2.65 -0.70 8.13
CA LEU A 72 2.85 0.31 9.18
C LEU A 72 4.27 0.87 9.20
N VAL A 73 5.28 -0.01 9.04
CA VAL A 73 6.69 0.42 8.97
C VAL A 73 6.92 1.30 7.75
N ALA A 74 6.38 0.92 6.58
CA ALA A 74 6.48 1.73 5.37
C ALA A 74 5.82 3.10 5.53
N GLN A 75 4.62 3.16 6.11
CA GLN A 75 3.91 4.41 6.39
C GLN A 75 4.71 5.32 7.34
N ALA A 76 5.33 4.76 8.38
CA ALA A 76 6.19 5.52 9.28
C ALA A 76 7.41 6.09 8.55
N GLY A 77 8.07 5.29 7.69
CA GLY A 77 9.21 5.73 6.88
C GLY A 77 8.84 6.86 5.92
N ILE A 78 7.73 6.71 5.17
CA ILE A 78 7.24 7.74 4.26
C ILE A 78 6.89 9.03 5.03
N SER A 79 6.25 8.91 6.19
CA SER A 79 5.89 10.07 7.01
C SER A 79 7.12 10.83 7.49
N ALA A 80 8.18 10.12 7.87
CA ALA A 80 9.46 10.73 8.25
C ALA A 80 10.11 11.48 7.07
N LEU A 81 10.18 10.84 5.90
CA LEU A 81 10.74 11.46 4.70
C LEU A 81 9.96 12.70 4.26
N LEU A 82 8.62 12.68 4.35
CA LEU A 82 7.79 13.84 4.06
C LEU A 82 8.04 14.99 5.05
N ALA A 83 8.20 14.67 6.34
CA ALA A 83 8.52 15.66 7.35
C ALA A 83 9.89 16.31 7.07
N GLU A 84 10.91 15.53 6.75
CA GLU A 84 12.24 16.02 6.38
C GLU A 84 12.20 16.90 5.12
N ALA A 85 11.54 16.43 4.05
CA ALA A 85 11.39 17.20 2.82
C ALA A 85 10.67 18.53 3.04
N SER A 86 9.65 18.54 3.91
CA SER A 86 8.93 19.77 4.28
C SER A 86 9.84 20.76 5.03
N HIS A 87 10.71 20.25 5.91
CA HIS A 87 11.66 21.06 6.65
C HIS A 87 12.71 21.67 5.72
N VAL A 88 13.30 20.86 4.83
CA VAL A 88 14.26 21.33 3.83
C VAL A 88 13.63 22.39 2.92
N THR A 89 12.42 22.16 2.43
CA THR A 89 11.70 23.12 1.57
C THR A 89 11.47 24.45 2.29
N ARG A 90 11.08 24.41 3.58
CA ARG A 90 10.87 25.62 4.38
C ARG A 90 12.18 26.35 4.62
N HIS A 91 13.24 25.63 4.95
CA HIS A 91 14.56 26.22 5.16
C HIS A 91 15.09 26.91 3.91
N LEU A 92 14.95 26.28 2.73
CA LEU A 92 15.34 26.90 1.46
C LEU A 92 14.53 28.16 1.15
N ARG A 93 13.23 28.19 1.47
CA ARG A 93 12.40 29.41 1.32
C ARG A 93 12.91 30.53 2.23
N GLN A 94 13.17 30.24 3.51
CA GLN A 94 13.71 31.21 4.45
C GLN A 94 15.08 31.75 4.02
N LEU A 95 15.96 30.88 3.50
CA LEU A 95 17.26 31.32 2.97
C LEU A 95 17.08 32.30 1.80
N ARG A 96 16.22 31.97 0.83
CA ARG A 96 15.91 32.87 -0.31
C ARG A 96 15.36 34.22 0.13
N GLU A 97 14.44 34.22 1.08
CA GLU A 97 13.88 35.44 1.68
C GLU A 97 14.97 36.27 2.38
N SER A 98 15.82 35.61 3.17
CA SER A 98 16.90 36.28 3.93
C SER A 98 18.04 36.83 3.04
N SER A 99 18.29 36.21 1.89
CA SER A 99 19.27 36.68 0.89
C SER A 99 18.76 37.85 0.04
N GLY A 100 17.56 38.38 0.31
CA GLY A 100 16.99 39.50 -0.46
C GLY A 100 16.48 39.10 -1.84
N GLN A 101 16.46 37.80 -2.15
CA GLN A 101 15.84 37.25 -3.35
C GLN A 101 14.32 37.08 -3.12
N LEU A 102 13.66 38.20 -2.85
CA LEU A 102 12.21 38.29 -3.00
C LEU A 102 11.90 38.12 -4.49
N ALA A 103 11.00 37.18 -4.78
CA ALA A 103 10.53 36.80 -6.10
C ALA A 103 10.55 37.95 -7.11
N SER A 104 11.57 37.95 -7.98
CA SER A 104 11.53 38.65 -9.26
C SER A 104 10.65 37.85 -10.22
N ASP A 105 9.40 37.59 -9.83
CA ASP A 105 8.40 36.92 -10.66
C ASP A 105 7.67 37.91 -11.59
N SER A 106 8.09 39.19 -11.62
CA SER A 106 7.72 40.10 -12.69
C SER A 106 8.65 39.93 -13.90
N VAL A 107 8.58 38.76 -14.54
CA VAL A 107 8.96 38.68 -15.96
C VAL A 107 7.78 39.27 -16.74
N THR A 108 7.77 40.60 -16.84
CA THR A 108 6.97 41.29 -17.86
C THR A 108 7.58 40.93 -19.21
N ILE A 109 7.01 39.92 -19.88
CA ILE A 109 7.30 39.66 -21.28
C ILE A 109 6.72 40.85 -22.05
N HIS A 110 7.57 41.84 -22.35
CA HIS A 110 7.25 42.85 -23.35
C HIS A 110 7.13 42.15 -24.69
N ARG A 111 5.89 41.86 -25.09
CA ARG A 111 5.57 41.49 -26.46
C ARG A 111 5.53 42.80 -27.26
N GLU A 112 6.61 43.08 -27.98
CA GLU A 112 6.63 44.14 -28.99
C GLU A 112 5.66 43.80 -30.13
N ALA A 113 5.03 44.86 -30.65
CA ALA A 113 3.92 44.86 -31.59
C ALA A 113 4.32 44.48 -33.02
#